data_AF-A0A8D4BF41-F1
#
_entry.id   AF-A0A8D4BF41-F1
#
_cell.length_a   1.000
_cell.length_b   1.000
_cell.length_c   1.000
_cell.angle_alpha   90.00
_cell.angle_beta   90.00
_cell.angle_gamma   90.00
#
_symmetry.space_group_name_H-M   'P 1'
#
loop_
_entity.id
_entity.type
_entity.pdbx_description
1 polymer ?
#
loop_
_entity_poly.entity_id
_entity_poly.type
_entity_poly.pdbx_seq_one_letter_code
_entity_poly.pdbx_strand_id
1 'polypeptide(L)'
;MYTWHGQGNPWHLGETYNETARVSDSYPCPCCGHRVLDAMPGSYEICPVCFWEDDEVQFRWPTMAGGANKVALIKAQRNYQDFGACDQYGRQYVRPPAEDEPLDPTWRPIDLTSDSFEDRGAEDRVPWPDDRSVLCWWLPTFWRRDHP
;
A
#
# COMPACT_ATOMS: atom_id res chain seq x y z
N MET A 1 -0.04 -26.56 -58.38
CA MET A 1 -1.05 -27.07 -57.43
C MET A 1 -0.36 -28.07 -56.52
N TYR A 2 0.02 -27.65 -55.31
CA TYR A 2 0.55 -28.57 -54.30
C TYR A 2 -0.36 -28.49 -53.09
N THR A 3 -1.11 -29.57 -52.86
CA THR A 3 -1.88 -29.84 -51.65
C THR A 3 -0.96 -30.51 -50.64
N TRP A 4 -0.86 -29.95 -49.43
CA TRP A 4 -0.30 -30.62 -48.27
C TRP A 4 -1.45 -31.03 -47.32
N HIS A 5 -1.51 -32.32 -47.02
CA HIS A 5 -2.31 -32.88 -45.92
C HIS A 5 -1.56 -32.65 -44.60
N GLY A 6 -2.30 -32.26 -43.55
CA GLY A 6 -1.74 -31.81 -42.28
C GLY A 6 -1.38 -32.92 -41.29
N GLN A 7 -1.08 -32.49 -40.06
CA GLN A 7 -1.29 -33.22 -38.80
C GLN A 7 -1.08 -32.25 -37.63
N GLY A 8 -1.95 -32.37 -36.62
CA GLY A 8 -2.13 -31.41 -35.52
C GLY A 8 -1.02 -31.44 -34.47
N ASN A 9 -1.04 -30.40 -33.64
CA ASN A 9 -0.22 -30.32 -32.43
C ASN A 9 -0.99 -30.97 -31.27
N PRO A 10 -0.44 -31.99 -30.59
CA PRO A 10 -1.15 -32.75 -29.57
C PRO A 10 -0.65 -32.38 -28.17
N TRP A 11 -1.09 -31.26 -27.59
CA TRP A 11 -0.92 -31.02 -26.14
C TRP A 11 -2.11 -30.27 -25.54
N HIS A 12 -2.93 -31.07 -24.83
CA HIS A 12 -3.72 -30.75 -23.62
C HIS A 12 -4.99 -29.92 -23.83
N LEU A 13 -6.18 -30.56 -23.93
CA LEU A 13 -7.05 -30.98 -22.80
C LEU A 13 -7.15 -29.90 -21.73
N GLY A 14 -8.32 -29.25 -21.72
CA GLY A 14 -8.60 -28.08 -20.90
C GLY A 14 -8.71 -28.39 -19.42
N GLU A 15 -8.48 -27.34 -18.64
CA GLU A 15 -8.92 -27.18 -17.27
C GLU A 15 -9.10 -25.67 -17.02
N THR A 16 -10.12 -25.38 -16.23
CA THR A 16 -10.85 -24.10 -16.09
C THR A 16 -9.97 -22.89 -15.80
N TYR A 17 -10.21 -21.78 -16.50
CA TYR A 17 -9.69 -20.46 -16.14
C TYR A 17 -10.19 -20.11 -14.74
N ASN A 18 -9.33 -20.30 -13.75
CA ASN A 18 -9.60 -19.87 -12.39
C ASN A 18 -9.45 -18.34 -12.37
N GLU A 19 -10.59 -17.66 -12.40
CA GLU A 19 -10.74 -16.22 -12.33
C GLU A 19 -10.47 -15.72 -10.90
N THR A 20 -9.31 -16.06 -10.37
CA THR A 20 -8.73 -15.37 -9.22
C THR A 20 -7.93 -14.21 -9.79
N ALA A 21 -8.44 -12.99 -9.56
CA ALA A 21 -7.77 -11.73 -9.89
C ALA A 21 -6.26 -11.85 -9.69
N ARG A 22 -5.48 -11.51 -10.71
CA ARG A 22 -4.02 -11.41 -10.56
C ARG A 22 -3.77 -10.43 -9.42
N VAL A 23 -3.22 -10.92 -8.32
CA VAL A 23 -2.71 -10.05 -7.26
C VAL A 23 -1.59 -9.25 -7.91
N SER A 24 -1.79 -7.94 -8.03
CA SER A 24 -0.74 -7.04 -8.50
C SER A 24 0.51 -7.21 -7.63
N ASP A 25 1.67 -7.35 -8.26
CA ASP A 25 2.98 -7.43 -7.58
C ASP A 25 3.35 -6.12 -6.86
N SER A 26 2.54 -5.06 -7.03
CA SER A 26 2.68 -3.78 -6.33
C SER A 26 2.24 -3.86 -4.87
N TYR A 27 2.85 -3.01 -4.05
CA TYR A 27 2.57 -2.82 -2.63
C TYR A 27 1.46 -1.79 -2.42
N PRO A 28 0.65 -1.94 -1.35
CA PRO A 28 -0.39 -0.97 -1.03
C PRO A 28 0.20 0.37 -0.58
N CYS A 29 -0.40 1.47 -1.03
CA CYS A 29 -0.10 2.78 -0.47
C CYS A 29 -0.55 2.83 1.01
N PRO A 30 0.28 3.30 1.95
CA PRO A 30 -0.12 3.42 3.36
C PRO A 30 -1.31 4.35 3.60
N CYS A 31 -1.53 5.31 2.70
CA CYS A 31 -2.61 6.29 2.83
C CYS A 31 -3.94 5.75 2.30
N CYS A 32 -3.98 5.18 1.09
CA CYS A 32 -5.25 4.78 0.45
C CYS A 32 -5.48 3.27 0.32
N GLY A 33 -4.47 2.44 0.56
CA GLY A 33 -4.57 0.98 0.48
C GLY A 33 -4.53 0.39 -0.93
N HIS A 34 -4.58 1.21 -1.98
CA HIS A 34 -4.46 0.72 -3.36
C HIS A 34 -3.05 0.25 -3.68
N ARG A 35 -2.93 -0.89 -4.37
CA ARG A 35 -1.66 -1.48 -4.81
C ARG A 35 -1.10 -0.71 -6.01
N VAL A 36 -0.15 0.19 -5.75
CA VAL A 36 0.41 1.12 -6.75
C VAL A 36 1.90 1.42 -6.56
N LEU A 37 2.53 0.90 -5.50
CA LEU A 37 3.94 1.16 -5.18
C LEU A 37 4.81 -0.03 -5.59
N ASP A 38 6.03 0.23 -6.05
CA ASP A 38 6.97 -0.83 -6.44
C ASP A 38 7.70 -1.44 -5.22
N ALA A 39 7.80 -0.68 -4.13
CA ALA A 39 8.30 -1.11 -2.83
C ALA A 39 7.58 -0.37 -1.70
N MET A 40 7.58 -0.91 -0.47
CA MET A 40 7.00 -0.25 0.70
C MET A 40 7.42 -0.95 2.01
N PRO A 41 7.58 -0.24 3.13
CA PRO A 41 7.61 1.22 3.27
C PRO A 41 8.95 1.83 2.87
N GLY A 42 8.91 3.09 2.44
CA GLY A 42 10.09 3.90 2.13
C GLY A 42 10.55 3.85 0.68
N SER A 43 9.65 3.66 -0.30
CA SER A 43 10.03 3.78 -1.72
C SER A 43 10.21 5.23 -2.18
N TYR A 44 9.71 6.20 -1.42
CA TYR A 44 9.64 7.63 -1.78
C TYR A 44 8.79 7.92 -3.03
N GLU A 45 8.01 6.94 -3.48
CA GLU A 45 7.10 7.12 -4.60
C GLU A 45 5.86 7.90 -4.18
N ILE A 46 5.35 8.74 -5.08
CA ILE A 46 4.10 9.47 -4.88
C ILE A 46 2.96 8.62 -5.45
N CYS A 47 2.04 8.22 -4.57
CA CYS A 47 0.85 7.47 -4.94
C CYS A 47 -0.02 8.28 -5.94
N PRO A 48 -0.29 7.80 -7.16
CA PRO A 48 -1.10 8.53 -8.14
C PRO A 48 -2.60 8.60 -7.75
N VAL A 49 -3.04 7.74 -6.83
CA VAL A 49 -4.43 7.66 -6.38
C VAL A 49 -4.75 8.70 -5.30
N CYS A 50 -3.82 8.94 -4.38
CA CYS A 50 -4.06 9.83 -3.23
C CYS A 50 -3.02 10.93 -3.06
N PHE A 51 -1.94 10.94 -3.84
CA PHE A 51 -0.83 11.89 -3.76
C PHE A 51 0.01 11.84 -2.48
N TRP A 52 -0.05 10.75 -1.71
CA TRP A 52 0.85 10.51 -0.58
C TRP A 52 2.23 10.04 -1.09
N GLU A 53 3.31 10.64 -0.59
CA GLU A 53 4.68 10.15 -0.79
C GLU A 53 5.02 9.08 0.25
N ASP A 54 5.49 7.91 -0.19
CA ASP A 54 5.85 6.79 0.69
C ASP A 54 7.16 7.05 1.47
N ASP A 55 7.04 7.88 2.50
CA ASP A 55 8.12 8.25 3.42
C ASP A 55 8.18 7.29 4.62
N GLU A 56 9.30 6.58 4.78
CA GLU A 56 9.50 5.60 5.86
C GLU A 56 9.38 6.20 7.26
N VAL A 57 9.72 7.49 7.39
CA VAL A 57 9.69 8.22 8.65
C VAL A 57 8.25 8.46 9.09
N GLN A 58 7.42 9.05 8.23
CA GLN A 58 5.99 9.24 8.50
C GLN A 58 5.20 7.92 8.50
N PHE A 59 5.72 6.86 7.87
CA PHE A 59 5.19 5.51 8.01
C PHE A 59 5.36 4.98 9.44
N ARG A 60 6.57 5.10 10.02
CA ARG A 60 6.87 4.65 11.40
C ARG A 60 6.18 5.52 12.46
N TRP A 61 6.07 6.82 12.21
CA TRP A 61 5.43 7.78 13.11
C TRP A 61 4.21 8.42 12.44
N PRO A 62 3.07 7.71 12.32
CA PRO A 62 1.95 8.17 11.51
C PRO A 62 1.18 9.37 12.06
N THR A 63 1.51 9.81 13.28
CA THR A 63 1.00 11.03 13.91
C THR A 63 1.88 12.26 13.63
N MET A 64 3.08 12.05 13.08
CA MET A 64 3.99 13.14 12.70
C MET A 64 3.54 13.82 11.39
N ALA A 65 3.46 15.15 11.43
CA ALA A 65 3.31 16.02 10.26
C ALA A 65 4.62 16.79 9.97
N GLY A 66 4.69 17.40 8.78
CA GLY A 66 5.81 18.28 8.41
C GLY A 66 7.07 17.58 7.92
N GLY A 67 6.95 16.33 7.44
CA GLY A 67 7.99 15.60 6.73
C GLY A 67 7.89 15.80 5.21
N ALA A 68 8.13 14.73 4.45
CA ALA A 68 7.86 14.70 3.01
C ALA A 68 6.41 15.10 2.68
N ASN A 69 5.47 14.63 3.52
CA ASN A 69 4.07 14.99 3.46
C ASN A 69 3.74 16.07 4.49
N LYS A 70 2.98 17.09 4.06
CA LYS A 70 2.58 18.21 4.94
C LYS A 70 1.72 17.77 6.12
N VAL A 71 0.82 16.81 5.90
CA VAL A 71 -0.05 16.24 6.94
C VAL A 71 0.52 14.92 7.46
N ALA A 72 0.06 14.52 8.65
CA ALA A 72 0.37 13.21 9.22
C ALA A 72 -0.36 12.08 8.46
N LEU A 73 0.22 10.89 8.42
CA LEU A 73 -0.35 9.73 7.70
C LEU A 73 -1.76 9.38 8.17
N ILE A 74 -2.01 9.40 9.48
CA ILE A 74 -3.35 9.16 10.04
C ILE A 74 -4.38 10.21 9.55
N LYS A 75 -3.93 11.45 9.33
CA LYS A 75 -4.79 12.51 8.78
C LYS A 75 -4.97 12.32 7.27
N ALA A 76 -3.93 11.88 6.57
CA ALA A 76 -4.00 11.59 5.14
C ALA A 76 -4.99 10.47 4.81
N GLN A 77 -5.03 9.40 5.61
CA GLN A 77 -6.02 8.32 5.46
C GLN A 77 -7.46 8.83 5.56
N ARG A 78 -7.73 9.69 6.56
CA ARG A 78 -9.05 10.34 6.73
C ARG A 78 -9.38 11.27 5.57
N ASN A 79 -8.43 12.11 5.17
CA ASN A 79 -8.58 13.00 4.02
C ASN A 79 -8.90 12.23 2.73
N TYR A 80 -8.27 11.08 2.50
CA TYR A 80 -8.54 10.25 1.35
C TYR A 80 -9.97 9.70 1.39
N GLN A 81 -10.44 9.24 2.55
CA GLN A 81 -11.84 8.80 2.73
C GLN A 81 -12.84 9.95 2.52
N ASP A 82 -12.50 11.17 2.94
CA ASP A 82 -13.38 12.33 2.86
C ASP A 82 -13.46 12.93 1.44
N PHE A 83 -12.33 13.01 0.72
CA PHE A 83 -12.26 13.73 -0.55
C PHE A 83 -11.29 13.16 -1.60
N GLY A 84 -10.77 11.95 -1.40
CA GLY A 84 -9.99 11.22 -2.41
C GLY A 84 -8.54 11.65 -2.59
N ALA A 85 -7.97 12.43 -1.67
CA ALA A 85 -6.54 12.77 -1.67
C ALA A 85 -5.96 12.87 -0.26
N CYS A 86 -4.64 12.76 -0.12
CA CYS A 86 -3.93 12.80 1.15
C CYS A 86 -4.01 14.18 1.82
N ASP A 87 -4.13 15.25 1.05
CA ASP A 87 -4.41 16.61 1.51
C ASP A 87 -5.13 17.44 0.42
N GLN A 88 -5.57 18.66 0.77
CA GLN A 88 -6.29 19.53 -0.17
C GLN A 88 -5.44 19.95 -1.39
N TYR A 89 -4.12 20.04 -1.24
CA TYR A 89 -3.22 20.43 -2.32
C TYR A 89 -3.07 19.30 -3.35
N GLY A 90 -2.99 18.05 -2.87
CA GLY A 90 -2.86 16.85 -3.67
C GLY A 90 -4.04 16.58 -4.60
N ARG A 91 -5.23 17.12 -4.30
CA ARG A 91 -6.47 16.88 -5.08
C ARG A 91 -6.35 17.18 -6.57
N GLN A 92 -5.47 18.08 -6.97
CA GLN A 92 -5.27 18.43 -8.38
C GLN A 92 -4.35 17.45 -9.13
N TYR A 93 -3.69 16.53 -8.41
CA TYR A 93 -2.70 15.59 -8.96
C TYR A 93 -3.16 14.13 -8.87
N VAL A 94 -4.33 13.86 -8.28
CA VAL A 94 -4.87 12.49 -8.14
C VAL A 94 -5.66 12.05 -9.37
N ARG A 95 -5.75 10.74 -9.55
CA ARG A 95 -6.69 10.07 -10.45
C ARG A 95 -7.43 8.94 -9.72
N PRO A 96 -8.57 8.48 -10.23
CA PRO A 96 -9.15 7.23 -9.78
C PRO A 96 -8.15 6.06 -9.91
N PRO A 97 -8.22 5.05 -9.02
CA PRO A 97 -7.50 3.79 -9.19
C PRO A 97 -7.87 3.12 -10.52
N ALA A 98 -6.91 2.49 -11.18
CA ALA A 98 -7.16 1.63 -12.33
C ALA A 98 -7.72 0.27 -11.89
N GLU A 99 -8.25 -0.51 -12.84
CA GLU A 99 -8.83 -1.83 -12.56
C GLU A 99 -7.81 -2.83 -11.98
N ASP A 100 -6.53 -2.68 -12.34
CA ASP A 100 -5.39 -3.48 -11.89
C ASP A 100 -4.68 -2.90 -10.65
N GLU A 101 -5.23 -1.85 -10.05
CA GLU A 101 -4.76 -1.24 -8.80
C GLU A 101 -5.79 -1.47 -7.67
N PRO A 102 -6.11 -2.73 -7.32
CA PRO A 102 -7.12 -3.01 -6.31
C PRO A 102 -6.67 -2.52 -4.92
N LEU A 103 -7.65 -2.30 -4.04
CA LEU A 103 -7.37 -2.20 -2.61
C LEU A 103 -6.74 -3.51 -2.12
N ASP A 104 -5.70 -3.42 -1.32
CA ASP A 104 -5.16 -4.58 -0.63
C ASP A 104 -6.20 -5.11 0.38
N PRO A 105 -6.54 -6.42 0.32
CA PRO A 105 -7.61 -6.98 1.14
C PRO A 105 -7.28 -7.02 2.64
N THR A 106 -6.01 -6.88 3.01
CA THR A 106 -5.55 -6.82 4.40
C THR A 106 -5.40 -5.39 4.90
N TRP A 107 -5.29 -4.40 4.00
CA TRP A 107 -5.10 -3.01 4.38
C TRP A 107 -6.32 -2.48 5.11
N ARG A 108 -6.05 -1.72 6.18
CA ARG A 108 -7.05 -0.96 6.92
C ARG A 108 -6.48 0.38 7.38
N PRO A 109 -7.34 1.39 7.63
CA PRO A 109 -6.92 2.61 8.28
C PRO A 109 -6.32 2.35 9.67
N ILE A 110 -5.51 3.30 10.12
CA ILE A 110 -4.96 3.33 11.46
C ILE A 110 -6.09 3.52 12.47
N ASP A 111 -6.11 2.66 13.48
CA ASP A 111 -7.00 2.73 14.62
C ASP A 111 -6.17 2.87 15.91
N LEU A 112 -6.10 4.08 16.46
CA LEU A 112 -5.33 4.36 17.67
C LEU A 112 -5.89 3.68 18.94
N THR A 113 -7.04 3.01 18.86
CA THR A 113 -7.56 2.18 19.95
C THR A 113 -6.96 0.77 19.97
N SER A 114 -6.39 0.32 18.84
CA SER A 114 -5.74 -1.00 18.69
C SER A 114 -4.28 -0.93 18.23
N ASP A 115 -3.84 0.20 17.65
CA ASP A 115 -2.52 0.37 17.06
C ASP A 115 -1.64 1.28 17.94
N SER A 116 -0.61 0.70 18.56
CA SER A 116 0.33 1.43 19.42
C SER A 116 1.58 1.84 18.63
N PHE A 117 1.70 3.13 18.30
CA PHE A 117 2.88 3.70 17.62
C PHE A 117 3.88 4.30 18.61
N GLU A 118 5.15 4.34 18.23
CA GLU A 118 6.15 5.04 19.02
C GLU A 118 5.88 6.55 19.06
N ASP A 119 6.22 7.20 20.17
CA ASP A 119 6.39 8.65 20.18
C ASP A 119 7.75 8.98 19.58
N ARG A 120 7.77 9.77 18.50
CA ARG A 120 9.03 10.24 17.92
C ARG A 120 9.85 11.03 18.95
N GLY A 121 9.23 11.74 19.89
CA GLY A 121 9.92 12.52 20.92
C GLY A 121 10.61 11.69 22.01
N ALA A 122 10.35 10.38 22.10
CA ALA A 122 10.91 9.54 23.14
C ALA A 122 12.43 9.36 23.01
N GLU A 123 13.11 9.29 24.15
CA GLU A 123 14.57 9.13 24.25
C GLU A 123 15.00 7.68 23.93
N ASP A 124 14.20 6.69 24.33
CA ASP A 124 14.48 5.26 24.15
C ASP A 124 13.90 4.69 22.85
N ARG A 125 14.33 5.22 21.70
CA ARG A 125 13.86 4.71 20.39
C ARG A 125 14.42 3.32 20.10
N VAL A 126 13.56 2.41 19.66
CA VAL A 126 13.98 1.09 19.19
C VAL A 126 14.77 1.27 17.87
N PRO A 127 15.79 0.45 17.57
CA PRO A 127 16.42 0.44 16.25
C PRO A 127 15.40 0.22 15.13
N TRP A 128 15.74 0.62 13.90
CA TRP A 128 14.96 0.22 12.73
C TRP A 128 15.02 -1.30 12.56
N PRO A 129 13.88 -1.97 12.26
CA PRO A 129 13.90 -3.40 11.96
C PRO A 129 14.57 -3.64 10.60
N ASP A 130 15.22 -4.80 10.43
CA ASP A 130 15.79 -5.21 9.15
C ASP A 130 14.67 -5.47 8.12
N ASP A 131 13.63 -6.18 8.54
CA ASP A 131 12.40 -6.35 7.77
C ASP A 131 11.43 -5.20 8.08
N ARG A 132 11.23 -4.31 7.11
CA ARG A 132 10.34 -3.16 7.27
C ARG A 132 8.86 -3.50 7.21
N SER A 133 8.48 -4.71 6.76
CA SER A 133 7.08 -5.15 6.73
C SER A 133 6.46 -5.27 8.12
N VAL A 134 7.28 -5.43 9.17
CA VAL A 134 6.82 -5.46 10.57
C VAL A 134 6.27 -4.12 11.05
N LEU A 135 6.49 -3.04 10.30
CA LEU A 135 5.91 -1.72 10.59
C LEU A 135 4.45 -1.59 10.10
N CYS A 136 3.98 -2.49 9.22
CA CYS A 136 2.64 -2.43 8.64
C CYS A 136 1.57 -2.76 9.68
N TRP A 137 0.87 -1.74 10.20
CA TRP A 137 -0.13 -1.89 11.28
C TRP A 137 -1.32 -2.78 10.91
N TRP A 138 -1.61 -2.92 9.62
CA TRP A 138 -2.69 -3.78 9.14
C TRP A 138 -2.30 -5.28 9.09
N LEU A 139 -1.02 -5.63 9.23
CA LEU A 139 -0.56 -7.02 9.19
C LEU A 139 -0.52 -7.67 10.59
N PRO A 140 -0.76 -9.01 10.67
CA PRO A 140 -0.56 -9.81 11.87
C PRO A 140 0.79 -9.62 12.57
N THR A 141 1.83 -9.32 11.79
CA THR A 141 3.21 -9.16 12.21
C THR A 141 3.56 -7.75 12.69
N PHE A 142 2.58 -6.85 12.81
CA PHE A 142 2.84 -5.49 13.31
C PHE A 142 3.56 -5.52 14.65
N TRP A 143 4.78 -5.01 14.67
CA TRP A 143 5.74 -5.16 15.77
C TRP A 143 5.28 -4.59 17.11
N ARG A 144 4.30 -3.68 17.11
CA ARG A 144 3.75 -3.05 18.31
C ARG A 144 2.27 -3.36 18.54
N ARG A 145 1.78 -4.43 17.92
CA ARG A 145 0.41 -4.93 18.10
C ARG A 145 0.03 -5.20 19.56
N ASP A 146 0.97 -5.75 20.33
CA ASP A 146 0.73 -6.15 21.73
C ASP A 146 1.19 -5.08 22.74
N HIS A 147 1.61 -3.90 22.25
CA HIS A 147 1.99 -2.80 23.13
C HIS A 147 0.73 -2.07 23.61
N PRO A 148 0.67 -1.73 24.91
CA PRO A 148 -0.45 -0.97 25.47
C PRO A 148 -0.57 0.44 24.87
#